data_AF-A0A453G830-F1
#
_entry.id   AF-A0A453G830-F1
#
_cell.length_a   1.000
_cell.length_b   1.000
_cell.length_c   1.000
_cell.angle_alpha   90.00
_cell.angle_beta   90.00
_cell.angle_gamma   90.00
#
_symmetry.space_group_name_H-M   'P 1'
#
loop_
_entity.id
_entity.type
_entity.pdbx_description
1 polymer ?
#
loop_
_entity_poly.entity_id
_entity_poly.type
_entity_poly.pdbx_seq_one_letter_code
_entity_poly.pdbx_strand_id
1 'polypeptide(L)'
;MRSLKLWMVLRLYGVENLQSYIRKHIQLAKRFEQLVLSDSRFEVVTPRNFSLVCFRLLPPTSEDDNGRNLNYSLMDTCNSSGKIFISHTVLSGKFVLRFAVGAPLTEEKHVDAAWKLLQDEASKIDLRKF
;
A
#
# COMPACT_ATOMS: atom_id res chain seq x y z
N MET A 1 13.72 -6.23 -30.11
CA MET A 1 14.67 -6.17 -28.97
C MET A 1 14.03 -6.21 -27.55
N ARG A 2 12.72 -6.45 -27.38
CA ARG A 2 12.11 -6.54 -26.03
C ARG A 2 12.26 -7.93 -25.36
N SER A 3 12.42 -8.98 -26.14
CA SER A 3 12.51 -10.37 -25.66
C SER A 3 13.86 -10.73 -25.02
N LEU A 4 14.97 -10.14 -25.47
CA LEU A 4 16.31 -10.50 -24.98
C LEU A 4 16.51 -10.13 -23.50
N LYS A 5 15.98 -8.97 -23.06
CA LYS A 5 16.05 -8.54 -21.66
C LYS A 5 15.30 -9.51 -20.73
N LEU A 6 14.10 -9.92 -21.13
CA LEU A 6 13.31 -10.91 -20.38
C LEU A 6 14.00 -12.27 -20.37
N TRP A 7 14.51 -12.73 -21.52
CA TRP A 7 15.24 -13.99 -21.63
C TRP A 7 16.47 -14.03 -20.70
N MET A 8 17.23 -12.93 -20.62
CA MET A 8 18.36 -12.83 -19.69
C MET A 8 17.91 -12.93 -18.22
N VAL A 9 16.84 -12.25 -17.82
CA VAL A 9 16.29 -12.35 -16.45
C VAL A 9 15.85 -13.78 -16.14
N LEU A 10 15.09 -14.42 -17.04
CA LEU A 10 14.64 -15.80 -16.87
C LEU A 10 15.82 -16.77 -16.73
N ARG A 11 16.90 -16.56 -17.48
CA ARG A 11 18.08 -17.42 -17.45
C ARG A 11 18.99 -17.18 -16.24
N LEU A 12 19.10 -15.95 -15.76
CA LEU A 12 19.92 -15.60 -14.60
C LEU A 12 19.26 -16.02 -13.29
N TYR A 13 17.97 -15.70 -13.12
CA TYR A 13 17.26 -16.02 -11.88
C TYR A 13 16.75 -17.45 -11.89
N GLY A 14 16.32 -17.97 -13.04
CA GLY A 14 15.57 -19.21 -13.12
C GLY A 14 14.10 -19.03 -12.69
N VAL A 15 13.25 -19.93 -13.17
CA VAL A 15 11.80 -19.86 -12.94
C VAL A 15 11.45 -20.01 -11.45
N GLU A 16 12.10 -20.92 -10.76
CA GLU A 16 11.82 -21.22 -9.34
C GLU A 16 12.09 -20.02 -8.44
N ASN A 17 13.24 -19.34 -8.62
CA ASN A 17 13.56 -18.15 -7.84
C ASN A 17 12.60 -17.01 -8.14
N LEU A 18 12.23 -16.77 -9.40
CA LEU A 18 11.25 -15.75 -9.75
C LEU A 18 9.89 -16.01 -9.10
N GLN A 19 9.43 -17.26 -9.11
CA GLN A 19 8.21 -17.66 -8.41
C GLN A 19 8.34 -17.44 -6.89
N SER A 20 9.50 -17.77 -6.31
CA SER A 20 9.77 -17.53 -4.88
C SER A 20 9.73 -16.05 -4.53
N TYR A 21 10.35 -15.18 -5.34
CA TYR A 21 10.29 -13.72 -5.18
C TYR A 21 8.86 -13.20 -5.21
N ILE A 22 8.07 -13.63 -6.19
CA ILE A 22 6.66 -13.25 -6.31
C ILE A 22 5.88 -13.70 -5.07
N ARG A 23 6.04 -14.96 -4.65
CA ARG A 23 5.36 -15.50 -3.46
C ARG A 23 5.75 -14.75 -2.19
N LYS A 24 7.02 -14.36 -2.04
CA LYS A 24 7.50 -13.53 -0.92
C LYS A 24 6.76 -12.18 -0.91
N HIS A 25 6.66 -11.48 -2.03
CA HIS A 25 5.92 -10.21 -2.10
C HIS A 25 4.43 -10.37 -1.79
N ILE A 26 3.82 -11.47 -2.21
CA ILE A 26 2.42 -11.80 -1.85
C ILE A 26 2.28 -11.99 -0.33
N GLN A 27 3.23 -12.68 0.32
CA GLN A 27 3.22 -12.84 1.78
C GLN A 27 3.41 -11.51 2.51
N LEU A 28 4.31 -10.66 2.04
CA LEU A 28 4.52 -9.31 2.59
C LEU A 28 3.26 -8.44 2.47
N ALA A 29 2.59 -8.48 1.32
CA ALA A 29 1.31 -7.79 1.14
C ALA A 29 0.21 -8.37 2.03
N LYS A 30 0.18 -9.69 2.25
CA LYS A 30 -0.74 -10.32 3.22
C LYS A 30 -0.49 -9.81 4.62
N ARG A 31 0.77 -9.68 5.05
CA ARG A 31 1.11 -9.09 6.35
C ARG A 31 0.61 -7.66 6.47
N PHE A 32 0.86 -6.83 5.45
CA PHE A 32 0.35 -5.45 5.42
C PHE A 32 -1.18 -5.40 5.54
N GLU A 33 -1.90 -6.25 4.79
CA GLU A 33 -3.36 -6.37 4.90
C GLU A 33 -3.81 -6.71 6.32
N GLN A 34 -3.15 -7.64 7.02
CA GLN A 34 -3.47 -7.95 8.41
C GLN A 34 -3.23 -6.77 9.36
N LEU A 35 -2.13 -6.03 9.15
CA LEU A 35 -1.84 -4.82 9.92
C LEU A 35 -2.92 -3.75 9.72
N VAL A 36 -3.37 -3.54 8.48
CA VAL A 36 -4.45 -2.60 8.16
C VAL A 36 -5.75 -3.03 8.83
N LEU A 37 -6.11 -4.31 8.75
CA LEU A 37 -7.33 -4.84 9.37
C LEU A 37 -7.31 -4.78 10.91
N SER A 38 -6.12 -4.72 11.53
CA SER A 38 -5.98 -4.60 12.98
C SER A 38 -6.27 -3.19 13.51
N ASP A 39 -6.27 -2.18 12.64
CA ASP A 39 -6.52 -0.78 12.99
C ASP A 39 -7.92 -0.35 12.50
N SER A 40 -8.85 -0.16 13.43
CA SER A 40 -10.26 0.14 13.13
C SER A 40 -10.48 1.48 12.41
N ARG A 41 -9.46 2.33 12.34
CA ARG A 41 -9.52 3.60 11.59
C ARG A 41 -9.46 3.36 10.08
N PHE A 42 -8.94 2.22 9.65
CA PHE A 42 -8.76 1.90 8.24
C PHE A 42 -9.74 0.82 7.77
N GLU A 43 -10.09 0.87 6.50
CA GLU A 43 -10.80 -0.21 5.82
C GLU A 43 -10.00 -0.72 4.62
N VAL A 44 -10.01 -2.03 4.41
CA VAL A 44 -9.54 -2.65 3.17
C VAL A 44 -10.71 -2.65 2.19
N VAL A 45 -10.60 -1.85 1.12
CA VAL A 45 -11.73 -1.55 0.21
C VAL A 45 -12.04 -2.71 -0.73
N THR A 46 -11.01 -3.47 -1.10
CA THR A 46 -11.15 -4.65 -1.97
C THR A 46 -10.25 -5.77 -1.45
N PRO A 47 -10.66 -7.04 -1.57
CA PRO A 47 -9.79 -8.16 -1.22
C PRO A 47 -8.42 -8.05 -1.91
N ARG A 48 -7.34 -8.33 -1.18
CA ARG A 48 -5.98 -8.30 -1.75
C ARG A 48 -5.86 -9.29 -2.90
N ASN A 49 -5.57 -8.77 -4.08
CA ASN A 49 -5.17 -9.55 -5.24
C ASN A 49 -3.64 -9.41 -5.42
N PHE A 50 -2.94 -10.55 -5.43
CA PHE A 50 -1.49 -10.60 -5.58
C PHE A 50 -0.77 -9.84 -4.44
N SER A 51 0.17 -8.94 -4.78
CA SER A 51 0.96 -8.15 -3.83
C SER A 51 0.46 -6.70 -3.65
N LEU A 52 -0.79 -6.42 -4.01
CA LEU A 52 -1.41 -5.08 -3.92
C LEU A 52 -2.52 -5.07 -2.85
N VAL A 53 -2.42 -4.13 -1.91
CA VAL A 53 -3.46 -3.86 -0.92
C VAL A 53 -4.10 -2.50 -1.21
N CYS A 54 -5.42 -2.49 -1.32
CA CYS A 54 -6.24 -1.30 -1.54
C CYS A 54 -6.98 -0.97 -0.24
N PHE A 55 -6.66 0.17 0.36
CA PHE A 55 -7.17 0.55 1.68
C PHE A 55 -7.44 2.05 1.73
N ARG A 56 -8.18 2.49 2.75
CA ARG A 56 -8.39 3.92 3.02
C ARG A 56 -8.61 4.16 4.51
N LEU A 57 -8.31 5.38 4.95
CA LEU A 57 -8.72 5.88 6.24
C LEU A 57 -10.22 6.20 6.19
N LEU A 58 -10.98 5.72 7.16
CA LEU A 58 -12.41 5.96 7.26
C LEU A 58 -12.66 7.44 7.61
N PRO A 59 -13.48 8.16 6.83
CA PRO A 59 -13.84 9.52 7.15
C PRO A 59 -14.71 9.57 8.41
N PRO A 60 -14.67 10.66 9.18
CA PRO A 60 -15.68 10.93 10.19
C PRO A 60 -17.06 11.08 9.52
N THR A 61 -18.12 10.74 10.25
CA THR A 61 -19.52 10.73 9.75
C THR A 61 -20.01 12.08 9.20
N SER A 62 -19.29 13.17 9.49
CA SER A 62 -19.62 14.54 9.09
C SER A 62 -18.97 15.00 7.78
N GLU A 63 -18.13 14.21 7.11
CA GLU A 63 -17.46 14.65 5.88
C GLU A 63 -18.29 14.45 4.61
N ASP A 64 -18.57 15.55 3.91
CA ASP A 64 -19.29 15.56 2.63
C ASP A 64 -18.50 14.93 1.45
N ASP A 65 -17.17 14.98 1.48
CA ASP A 65 -16.29 14.49 0.39
C ASP A 65 -15.84 13.03 0.58
N ASN A 66 -16.55 12.27 1.42
CA ASN A 66 -16.35 10.82 1.60
C ASN A 66 -14.87 10.42 1.87
N GLY A 67 -14.14 11.25 2.63
CA GLY A 67 -12.75 10.99 2.99
C GLY A 67 -11.72 11.23 1.89
N ARG A 68 -12.06 11.88 0.77
CA ARG A 68 -11.11 12.13 -0.33
C ARG A 68 -9.95 13.03 0.10
N ASN A 69 -10.23 14.21 0.66
CA ASN A 69 -9.17 15.13 1.11
C ASN A 69 -8.34 14.53 2.24
N LEU A 70 -8.99 13.82 3.16
CA LEU A 70 -8.35 13.08 4.25
C LEU A 70 -7.31 12.08 3.71
N ASN A 71 -7.73 11.19 2.80
CA ASN A 71 -6.85 10.17 2.24
C ASN A 71 -5.79 10.77 1.31
N TYR A 72 -6.11 11.83 0.56
CA TYR A 72 -5.14 12.56 -0.25
C TYR A 72 -4.03 13.17 0.63
N SER A 73 -4.40 13.87 1.71
CA SER A 73 -3.44 14.47 2.64
C SER A 73 -2.56 13.43 3.31
N LEU A 74 -3.12 12.28 3.70
CA LEU A 74 -2.35 11.16 4.25
C LEU A 74 -1.32 10.65 3.25
N MET A 75 -1.74 10.40 2.00
CA MET A 75 -0.84 9.96 0.94
C MET A 75 0.26 10.98 0.65
N ASP A 76 -0.10 12.25 0.53
CA ASP A 76 0.83 13.33 0.20
C ASP A 76 1.88 13.52 1.29
N THR A 77 1.47 13.49 2.57
CA THR A 77 2.38 13.57 3.72
C THR A 77 3.33 12.37 3.77
N CYS A 78 2.79 11.17 3.57
CA CYS A 78 3.59 9.94 3.53
C CYS A 78 4.62 9.97 2.39
N ASN A 79 4.22 10.39 1.18
CA ASN A 79 5.08 10.47 0.02
C ASN A 79 6.15 11.57 0.18
N SER A 80 5.78 12.72 0.74
CA SER A 80 6.68 13.85 1.00
C SER A 80 7.75 13.51 2.05
N SER A 81 7.50 12.52 2.92
CA SER A 81 8.53 12.04 3.86
C SER A 81 9.73 11.38 3.17
N GLY A 82 9.60 10.95 1.91
CA GLY A 82 10.62 10.21 1.16
C GLY A 82 10.89 8.78 1.67
N LYS A 83 10.20 8.33 2.72
CA LYS A 83 10.40 6.99 3.32
C LYS A 83 9.60 5.91 2.61
N ILE A 84 8.41 6.27 2.13
CA ILE A 84 7.51 5.37 1.40
C ILE A 84 6.89 6.11 0.22
N PHE A 85 6.43 5.35 -0.77
CA PHE A 85 5.66 5.89 -1.88
C PHE A 85 4.40 5.07 -2.10
N ILE A 86 3.25 5.73 -2.04
CA ILE A 86 1.92 5.14 -2.19
C ILE A 86 1.20 5.85 -3.34
N SER A 87 0.49 5.07 -4.14
CA SER A 87 -0.37 5.59 -5.20
C SER A 87 -1.83 5.61 -4.75
N HIS A 88 -2.70 6.27 -5.50
CA HIS A 88 -4.14 6.25 -5.25
C HIS A 88 -4.91 5.76 -6.48
N THR A 89 -6.18 5.49 -6.27
CA THR A 89 -7.17 5.29 -7.32
C THR A 89 -8.55 5.74 -6.81
N VAL A 90 -9.53 5.83 -7.71
CA VAL A 90 -10.92 6.08 -7.36
C VAL A 90 -11.71 4.82 -7.69
N LEU A 91 -12.32 4.20 -6.68
CA LEU A 91 -13.15 3.01 -6.82
C LEU A 91 -14.55 3.32 -6.31
N SER A 92 -15.56 3.19 -7.18
CA SER A 92 -16.96 3.49 -6.84
C SER A 92 -17.15 4.86 -6.15
N GLY A 93 -16.45 5.88 -6.64
CA GLY A 93 -16.47 7.25 -6.08
C GLY A 93 -15.66 7.43 -4.78
N LYS A 94 -15.05 6.39 -4.22
CA LYS A 94 -14.18 6.46 -3.04
C LYS A 94 -12.73 6.68 -3.45
N PHE A 95 -12.04 7.61 -2.80
CA PHE A 95 -10.58 7.73 -2.92
C PHE A 95 -9.91 6.62 -2.11
N VAL A 96 -9.04 5.84 -2.76
CA VAL A 96 -8.43 4.62 -2.20
C VAL A 96 -6.92 4.66 -2.37
N LEU A 97 -6.21 4.37 -1.29
CA LEU A 97 -4.76 4.22 -1.27
C LEU A 97 -4.36 2.83 -1.72
N ARG A 98 -3.24 2.76 -2.45
CA ARG A 98 -2.72 1.54 -3.07
C ARG A 98 -1.29 1.30 -2.66
N PHE A 99 -1.08 0.27 -1.84
CA PHE A 99 0.23 -0.19 -1.42
C PHE A 99 0.62 -1.46 -2.18
N ALA A 100 1.57 -1.32 -3.11
CA ALA A 100 2.06 -2.42 -3.94
C ALA A 100 3.45 -2.87 -3.46
N VAL A 101 3.55 -4.11 -3.01
CA VAL A 101 4.84 -4.72 -2.67
C VAL A 101 5.45 -5.34 -3.91
N GLY A 102 6.55 -4.75 -4.40
CA GLY A 102 7.18 -5.20 -5.65
C GLY A 102 8.68 -4.95 -5.76
N ALA A 103 9.30 -4.20 -4.85
CA ALA A 103 10.72 -3.91 -4.93
C ALA A 103 11.55 -5.13 -4.47
N PRO A 104 12.62 -5.52 -5.21
CA PRO A 104 13.35 -6.78 -4.95
C PRO A 104 13.95 -6.91 -3.55
N LEU A 105 14.27 -5.77 -2.92
CA LEU A 105 14.89 -5.70 -1.60
C LEU A 105 13.87 -5.45 -0.47
N THR A 106 12.57 -5.47 -0.77
CA THR A 106 11.57 -5.32 0.29
C THR A 106 11.59 -6.53 1.22
N GLU A 107 11.53 -6.22 2.52
CA GLU A 107 11.58 -7.16 3.62
C GLU A 107 10.46 -6.80 4.58
N GLU A 108 10.16 -7.69 5.52
CA GLU A 108 9.11 -7.51 6.51
C GLU A 108 9.28 -6.21 7.31
N LYS A 109 10.50 -5.90 7.74
CA LYS A 109 10.84 -4.65 8.45
C LYS A 109 10.46 -3.39 7.66
N HIS A 110 10.52 -3.43 6.33
CA HIS A 110 10.15 -2.31 5.48
C HIS A 110 8.63 -2.12 5.44
N VAL A 111 7.87 -3.23 5.42
CA VAL A 111 6.40 -3.21 5.48
C VAL A 111 5.93 -2.70 6.84
N ASP A 112 6.55 -3.17 7.92
CA ASP A 112 6.22 -2.76 9.28
C ASP A 112 6.55 -1.28 9.52
N ALA A 113 7.71 -0.82 9.04
CA ALA A 113 8.08 0.59 9.10
C ALA A 113 7.14 1.47 8.27
N ALA A 114 6.73 1.02 7.09
CA ALA A 114 5.76 1.72 6.25
C ALA A 114 4.40 1.85 6.94
N TRP A 115 3.93 0.76 7.56
CA TRP A 115 2.68 0.77 8.32
C TRP A 115 2.75 1.68 9.53
N LYS A 116 3.84 1.63 10.30
CA LYS A 116 4.04 2.52 11.44
C LYS A 116 4.00 3.98 11.04
N LEU A 117 4.66 4.34 9.94
CA LEU A 117 4.61 5.70 9.40
C LEU A 117 3.18 6.12 9.03
N LEU A 118 2.42 5.25 8.36
CA LEU A 118 1.01 5.50 8.04
C LEU A 118 0.17 5.74 9.29
N GLN A 119 0.37 4.94 10.35
CA GLN A 119 -0.34 5.12 11.62
C GLN A 119 0.04 6.44 12.31
N ASP A 120 1.33 6.79 12.32
CA ASP A 120 1.83 8.02 12.90
C ASP A 120 1.24 9.24 12.17
N GLU A 121 1.28 9.25 10.84
CA GLU A 121 0.71 10.35 10.04
C GLU A 121 -0.81 10.41 10.14
N ALA A 122 -1.52 9.28 10.13
CA ALA A 122 -2.96 9.25 10.32
C ALA A 122 -3.40 9.77 11.70
N SER A 123 -2.55 9.62 12.73
CA SER A 123 -2.83 10.14 14.07
C SER A 123 -2.61 11.65 14.19
N LYS A 124 -1.77 12.24 13.32
CA LYS A 124 -1.54 13.69 13.26
C LYS A 124 -2.60 14.43 12.47
N ILE A 125 -3.26 13.73 11.53
CA ILE A 125 -4.36 14.28 10.76
C ILE A 125 -5.56 14.39 11.71
N ASP A 126 -5.71 15.58 12.27
CA ASP A 126 -6.76 15.90 13.24
C ASP A 126 -8.14 15.82 12.57
N LEU A 127 -8.94 14.82 12.96
CA LEU A 127 -10.31 14.59 12.49
C LEU A 127 -11.29 15.73 12.89
N ARG A 128 -10.80 16.76 13.58
CA ARG A 128 -11.56 17.95 14.03
C ARG A 128 -11.34 19.19 13.17
N LYS A 129 -10.46 19.13 12.16
CA LYS A 129 -10.14 20.27 11.28
C LYS A 129 -11.04 20.39 10.05
N PHE A 130 -12.04 19.53 9.93
CA PHE A 130 -13.05 19.53 8.87
C PHE A 130 -14.45 19.46 9.47
#